data_AF-A0A258I5Q2-F1
#
_entry.id   AF-A0A258I5Q2-F1
#
_cell.length_a   1.000
_cell.length_b   1.000
_cell.length_c   1.000
_cell.angle_alpha   90.00
_cell.angle_beta   90.00
_cell.angle_gamma   90.00
#
_symmetry.space_group_name_H-M   'P 1'
#
loop_
_entity.id
_entity.type
_entity.pdbx_description
1 polymer ?
#
loop_
_entity_poly.entity_id
_entity_poly.type
_entity_poly.pdbx_seq_one_letter_code
_entity_poly.pdbx_strand_id
1 'polypeptide(L)'
;MKLLRVSLSSFALLLSAPAFAGFMDGAGAVAKLMAQYKGRPAQELVDALGDATDQKQVLDNIVISGGFDSDDGPSCTWKIVADKDRIIKDISVFGNPWGCGPVAKNLKKFMKEHPLPLPSAS
;
A
#
# COMPACT_ATOMS: atom_id res chain seq x y z
N MET A 1 15.49 -53.13 31.54
CA MET A 1 15.90 -52.72 30.17
C MET A 1 15.12 -51.48 29.81
N LYS A 2 15.68 -50.28 29.96
CA LYS A 2 16.46 -49.48 28.97
C LYS A 2 15.60 -48.92 27.82
N LEU A 3 15.26 -47.63 28.00
CA LEU A 3 15.00 -46.52 27.07
C LEU A 3 14.58 -46.81 25.61
N LEU A 4 13.53 -46.11 25.19
CA LEU A 4 13.57 -45.23 24.01
C LEU A 4 12.62 -44.04 24.19
N ARG A 5 13.20 -42.90 24.57
CA ARG A 5 12.59 -41.57 24.39
C ARG A 5 12.74 -41.22 22.92
N VAL A 6 11.65 -41.19 22.16
CA VAL A 6 11.66 -40.61 20.81
C VAL A 6 11.47 -39.11 20.95
N SER A 7 12.58 -38.38 20.84
CA SER A 7 12.63 -36.95 20.61
C SER A 7 12.69 -36.71 19.10
N LEU A 8 11.62 -36.17 18.54
CA LEU A 8 11.56 -35.45 17.28
C LEU A 8 10.41 -34.45 17.50
N SER A 9 10.61 -33.20 17.93
CA SER A 9 11.35 -32.13 17.24
C SER A 9 11.12 -32.17 15.74
N SER A 10 10.59 -31.07 15.20
CA SER A 10 10.32 -30.82 13.78
C SER A 10 8.90 -31.12 13.29
N PHE A 11 7.90 -30.41 13.80
CA PHE A 11 6.78 -29.98 12.97
C PHE A 11 6.44 -28.52 13.31
N ALA A 12 7.46 -27.67 13.17
CA ALA A 12 7.21 -26.27 12.85
C ALA A 12 6.54 -26.26 11.48
N LEU A 13 5.20 -26.25 11.48
CA LEU A 13 4.39 -25.80 10.36
C LEU A 13 4.69 -24.32 10.14
N LEU A 14 5.90 -24.05 9.63
CA LEU A 14 6.16 -22.92 8.74
C LEU A 14 5.27 -23.17 7.53
N LEU A 15 4.00 -22.77 7.64
CA LEU A 15 3.22 -22.35 6.50
C LEU A 15 3.96 -21.16 5.92
N SER A 16 4.88 -21.51 5.02
CA SER A 16 5.49 -20.64 4.05
C SER A 16 4.37 -19.84 3.38
N ALA A 17 4.15 -18.62 3.87
CA ALA A 17 3.60 -17.58 3.03
C ALA A 17 4.45 -17.58 1.76
N PRO A 18 3.87 -17.61 0.55
CA PRO A 18 4.65 -17.46 -0.65
C PRO A 18 5.28 -16.07 -0.58
N ALA A 19 6.54 -16.05 -0.19
CA ALA A 19 7.40 -14.91 -0.39
C ALA A 19 7.57 -14.79 -1.90
N PHE A 20 6.67 -14.03 -2.53
CA PHE A 20 6.92 -13.39 -3.82
C PHE A 20 8.00 -12.31 -3.62
N ALA A 21 9.18 -12.75 -3.17
CA ALA A 21 10.39 -11.98 -3.09
C ALA A 21 10.97 -11.92 -4.51
N GLY A 22 10.53 -10.92 -5.29
CA GLY A 22 11.18 -10.58 -6.56
C GLY A 22 10.25 -10.18 -7.72
N PHE A 23 8.93 -10.36 -7.61
CA PHE A 23 8.03 -10.00 -8.70
C PHE A 23 7.52 -8.57 -8.54
N MET A 24 8.08 -7.66 -9.33
CA MET A 24 7.55 -6.37 -9.75
C MET A 24 6.55 -5.71 -8.79
N ASP A 25 6.93 -4.61 -8.14
CA ASP A 25 6.06 -3.82 -7.24
C ASP A 25 4.75 -3.39 -7.96
N GLY A 26 3.73 -4.26 -7.97
CA GLY A 26 2.45 -3.97 -8.60
C GLY A 26 1.48 -3.25 -7.68
N ALA A 27 0.21 -3.21 -8.07
CA ALA A 27 -0.83 -2.50 -7.33
C ALA A 27 -0.86 -2.88 -5.84
N GLY A 28 -0.57 -4.13 -5.49
CA GLY A 28 -0.47 -4.59 -4.10
C GLY A 28 0.68 -3.96 -3.30
N ALA A 29 1.82 -3.68 -3.92
CA ALA A 29 2.95 -3.01 -3.25
C ALA A 29 2.62 -1.53 -2.99
N VAL A 30 2.05 -0.86 -3.99
CA VAL A 30 1.55 0.52 -3.85
C VAL A 30 0.47 0.60 -2.77
N ALA A 31 -0.51 -0.31 -2.78
CA ALA A 31 -1.57 -0.36 -1.78
C ALA A 31 -1.02 -0.52 -0.35
N LYS A 32 0.01 -1.36 -0.15
CA LYS A 32 0.66 -1.52 1.16
C LYS A 32 1.38 -0.25 1.63
N LEU A 33 2.02 0.48 0.72
CA LEU A 33 2.69 1.74 1.04
C LEU A 33 1.66 2.82 1.38
N MET A 34 0.65 2.98 0.53
CA MET A 34 -0.41 3.96 0.73
C MET A 34 -1.21 3.67 2.02
N ALA A 35 -1.42 2.39 2.37
CA ALA A 35 -2.14 2.01 3.59
C ALA A 35 -1.53 2.57 4.89
N GLN A 36 -0.23 2.91 4.89
CA GLN A 36 0.42 3.56 6.03
C GLN A 36 -0.06 5.00 6.28
N TYR A 37 -0.76 5.58 5.30
CA TYR A 37 -1.38 6.91 5.40
C TYR A 37 -2.84 6.83 5.87
N LYS A 38 -3.39 5.64 6.18
CA LYS A 38 -4.72 5.57 6.82
C LYS A 38 -4.72 6.35 8.14
N GLY A 39 -5.75 7.18 8.36
CA GLY A 39 -5.83 8.09 9.51
C GLY A 39 -5.03 9.39 9.36
N ARG A 40 -4.41 9.64 8.20
CA ARG A 40 -3.66 10.87 7.92
C ARG A 40 -4.40 11.78 6.94
N PRO A 41 -4.00 13.06 6.81
CA PRO A 41 -4.54 13.94 5.80
C PRO A 41 -4.31 13.39 4.39
N ALA A 42 -5.38 13.35 3.59
CA ALA A 42 -5.33 12.86 2.22
C ALA A 42 -4.38 13.66 1.34
N GLN A 43 -4.19 14.95 1.64
CA GLN A 43 -3.28 15.82 0.90
C GLN A 43 -1.83 15.34 0.95
N GLU A 44 -1.35 14.83 2.09
CA GLU A 44 0.02 14.32 2.21
C GLU A 44 0.29 13.14 1.27
N LEU A 45 -0.71 12.29 1.08
CA LEU A 45 -0.62 11.16 0.16
C LEU A 45 -0.75 11.61 -1.30
N VAL A 46 -1.60 12.59 -1.58
CA VAL A 46 -1.72 13.19 -2.92
C VAL A 46 -0.42 13.87 -3.33
N ASP A 47 0.19 14.66 -2.44
CA ASP A 47 1.48 15.32 -2.68
C ASP A 47 2.60 14.29 -2.93
N ALA A 48 2.57 13.16 -2.23
CA ALA A 48 3.52 12.07 -2.41
C ALA A 48 3.37 11.36 -3.76
N LEU A 49 2.15 11.28 -4.28
CA LEU A 49 1.83 10.64 -5.56
C LEU A 49 2.04 11.59 -6.74
N GLY A 50 1.89 12.90 -6.50
CA GLY A 50 2.09 13.95 -7.49
C GLY A 50 1.02 14.01 -8.58
N ASP A 51 -0.02 13.17 -8.51
CA ASP A 51 -1.03 13.07 -9.57
C ASP A 51 -2.42 12.72 -8.99
N ALA A 52 -3.24 13.74 -8.76
CA ALA A 52 -4.67 13.57 -8.49
C ALA A 52 -5.44 14.04 -9.73
N THR A 53 -6.15 13.12 -10.36
CA THR A 53 -6.85 13.38 -11.63
C THR A 53 -8.30 13.81 -11.40
N ASP A 54 -8.93 13.34 -10.31
CA ASP A 54 -10.31 13.66 -9.97
C ASP A 54 -10.50 13.77 -8.44
N GLN A 55 -11.32 14.73 -8.01
CA GLN A 55 -11.76 14.85 -6.63
C GLN A 55 -13.26 15.16 -6.60
N LYS A 56 -14.02 14.33 -5.89
CA LYS A 56 -15.47 14.49 -5.75
C LYS A 56 -15.95 14.20 -4.34
N GLN A 57 -16.99 14.92 -3.94
CA GLN A 57 -17.71 14.65 -2.71
C GLN A 57 -18.81 13.61 -2.98
N VAL A 58 -18.81 12.52 -2.20
CA VAL A 58 -19.82 11.46 -2.25
C VAL A 58 -20.34 11.26 -0.83
N LEU A 59 -21.56 11.75 -0.58
CA LEU A 59 -22.13 11.83 0.78
C LEU A 59 -21.19 12.63 1.70
N ASP A 60 -20.83 12.06 2.86
CA ASP A 60 -19.94 12.67 3.85
C ASP A 60 -18.45 12.36 3.60
N ASN A 61 -18.10 11.81 2.44
CA ASN A 61 -16.73 11.42 2.10
C ASN A 61 -16.23 12.19 0.88
N ILE A 62 -14.94 12.45 0.88
CA ILE A 62 -14.19 13.00 -0.23
C ILE A 62 -13.47 11.83 -0.92
N VAL A 63 -13.81 11.58 -2.17
CA VAL A 63 -13.16 10.56 -2.99
C VAL A 63 -12.18 11.24 -3.92
N ILE A 64 -10.91 10.92 -3.77
CA ILE A 64 -9.81 11.40 -4.62
C ILE A 64 -9.33 10.22 -5.44
N SER A 65 -9.32 10.37 -6.76
CA SER A 65 -8.84 9.35 -7.68
C SER A 65 -7.70 9.91 -8.49
N GLY A 66 -6.70 9.08 -8.75
CA GLY A 66 -5.60 9.41 -9.63
C GLY A 66 -5.11 8.18 -10.33
N GLY A 67 -4.27 8.36 -11.33
CA GLY A 67 -3.60 7.24 -11.94
C GLY A 67 -2.53 7.67 -12.91
N PHE A 68 -1.63 6.72 -13.17
CA PHE A 68 -0.58 6.85 -14.17
C PHE A 68 -0.88 5.88 -15.30
N ASP A 69 -1.16 6.43 -16.48
CA ASP A 69 -1.36 5.64 -17.69
C ASP A 69 -0.02 5.10 -18.20
N SER A 70 -0.03 3.86 -18.67
CA SER A 70 1.11 3.22 -19.32
C SER A 70 0.72 2.89 -20.75
N ASP A 71 1.60 3.22 -21.70
CA ASP A 71 1.37 2.96 -23.13
C ASP A 71 1.21 1.45 -23.45
N ASP A 72 1.76 0.58 -22.57
CA ASP A 72 1.87 -0.86 -22.79
C ASP A 72 0.89 -1.72 -21.96
N GLY A 73 -0.09 -1.12 -21.27
CA GLY A 73 -1.10 -1.90 -20.52
C GLY A 73 -1.76 -1.16 -19.36
N PRO A 74 -2.56 -1.86 -18.53
CA PRO A 74 -3.40 -1.20 -17.53
C PRO A 74 -2.60 -0.32 -16.57
N SER A 75 -2.99 0.95 -16.57
CA SER A 75 -2.58 2.07 -15.74
C SER A 75 -2.55 1.71 -14.26
N CYS A 76 -1.67 2.36 -13.49
CA CYS A 76 -1.77 2.31 -12.04
C CYS A 76 -2.81 3.32 -11.60
N THR A 77 -3.99 2.88 -11.17
CA THR A 77 -5.05 3.76 -10.69
C THR A 77 -5.20 3.59 -9.19
N TRP A 78 -5.37 4.68 -8.46
CA TRP A 78 -5.67 4.67 -7.04
C TRP A 78 -6.91 5.48 -6.75
N LYS A 79 -7.57 5.08 -5.66
CA LYS A 79 -8.72 5.74 -5.08
C LYS A 79 -8.48 5.89 -3.59
N ILE A 80 -8.60 7.10 -3.10
CA ILE A 80 -8.49 7.48 -1.70
C ILE A 80 -9.87 7.94 -1.27
N VAL A 81 -10.41 7.33 -0.22
CA VAL A 81 -11.64 7.75 0.44
C VAL A 81 -11.26 8.41 1.75
N ALA A 82 -11.54 9.70 1.85
CA ALA A 82 -11.34 10.49 3.04
C ALA A 82 -12.68 10.98 3.60
N ASP A 83 -12.73 11.34 4.87
CA ASP A 83 -13.91 12.01 5.44
C ASP A 83 -13.94 13.51 5.14
N LYS A 84 -14.94 14.19 5.70
CA LYS A 84 -15.12 15.64 5.63
C LYS A 84 -13.91 16.44 6.14
N ASP A 85 -13.13 15.87 7.07
CA ASP A 85 -11.92 16.47 7.62
C ASP A 85 -10.68 16.10 6.79
N ARG A 86 -10.90 15.49 5.61
CA ARG A 86 -9.88 15.01 4.67
C ARG A 86 -8.97 13.94 5.28
N ILE A 87 -9.42 13.20 6.29
CA ILE A 87 -8.68 12.09 6.88
C ILE A 87 -8.96 10.80 6.11
N ILE A 88 -7.91 10.10 5.70
CA ILE A 88 -8.02 8.87 4.90
C ILE A 88 -8.66 7.74 5.72
N LYS A 89 -9.80 7.24 5.24
CA LYS A 89 -10.50 6.06 5.77
C LYS A 89 -10.15 4.81 4.99
N ASP A 90 -10.11 4.93 3.67
CA ASP A 90 -9.85 3.79 2.81
C ASP A 90 -9.03 4.13 1.57
N ILE A 91 -8.34 3.11 1.06
CA ILE A 91 -7.47 3.23 -0.10
C ILE A 91 -7.63 1.97 -0.94
N SER A 92 -7.84 2.15 -2.23
CA SER A 92 -7.84 1.07 -3.22
C SER A 92 -6.85 1.41 -4.32
N VAL A 93 -6.09 0.41 -4.77
CA VAL A 93 -5.16 0.54 -5.90
C VAL A 93 -5.43 -0.58 -6.88
N PHE A 94 -5.48 -0.24 -8.16
CA PHE A 94 -5.74 -1.11 -9.29
C PHE A 94 -4.64 -0.89 -10.32
N GLY A 95 -4.31 -1.92 -11.09
CA GLY A 95 -3.29 -1.84 -12.12
C GLY A 95 -2.38 -3.04 -12.16
N ASN A 96 -1.49 -3.06 -13.15
CA ASN A 96 -0.49 -4.10 -13.30
C ASN A 96 0.86 -3.71 -12.68
N PRO A 97 1.82 -4.63 -12.61
CA PRO A 97 3.15 -4.35 -12.08
C PRO A 97 4.01 -3.37 -12.90
N TRP A 98 3.75 -3.21 -14.19
CA TRP A 98 4.47 -2.29 -15.06
C TRP A 98 4.06 -0.83 -14.84
N GLY A 99 2.75 -0.57 -14.76
CA GLY A 99 2.20 0.76 -14.47
C GLY A 99 2.41 1.19 -13.02
N CYS A 100 2.31 0.26 -12.05
CA CYS A 100 2.45 0.60 -10.63
C CYS A 100 3.89 0.62 -10.11
N GLY A 101 4.85 0.06 -10.84
CA GLY A 101 6.26 0.05 -10.44
C GLY A 101 6.86 1.45 -10.22
N PRO A 102 6.72 2.39 -11.17
CA PRO A 102 7.18 3.78 -11.01
C PRO A 102 6.52 4.48 -9.81
N VAL A 103 5.21 4.28 -9.61
CA VAL A 103 4.44 4.84 -8.49
C VAL A 103 4.98 4.32 -7.16
N ALA A 104 5.19 3.00 -7.04
CA ALA A 104 5.77 2.39 -5.84
C ALA A 104 7.16 2.94 -5.54
N LYS A 105 8.00 3.13 -6.57
CA LYS A 105 9.36 3.67 -6.42
C LYS A 105 9.34 5.12 -5.93
N ASN A 106 8.51 5.97 -6.54
CA ASN A 106 8.37 7.37 -6.16
C ASN A 106 7.82 7.49 -4.73
N LEU A 107 6.79 6.71 -4.39
CA LEU A 107 6.21 6.71 -3.06
C LEU A 107 7.21 6.23 -2.00
N LYS A 108 7.98 5.17 -2.27
CA LYS A 108 9.08 4.72 -1.38
C LYS A 108 10.13 5.82 -1.16
N LYS A 109 10.50 6.53 -2.23
CA LYS A 109 11.46 7.65 -2.15
C LYS A 109 10.89 8.78 -1.29
N PHE A 110 9.65 9.19 -1.56
CA PHE A 110 8.96 10.23 -0.79
C PHE A 110 8.88 9.87 0.68
N MET A 111 8.48 8.64 1.03
CA MET A 111 8.40 8.19 2.42
C MET A 111 9.76 8.15 3.13
N LYS A 112 10.86 7.99 2.38
CA LYS A 112 12.22 8.06 2.94
C LYS A 112 12.66 9.50 3.21
N GLU A 113 12.26 10.43 2.35
CA GLU A 113 12.57 11.87 2.47
C GLU A 113 11.63 12.58 3.46
N HIS A 114 10.40 12.09 3.58
CA HIS A 114 9.35 12.55 4.48
C HIS A 114 8.90 11.39 5.36
N PRO A 115 9.75 10.95 6.32
CA PRO A 115 9.39 9.87 7.23
C PRO A 115 8.14 10.26 7.99
N LEU A 116 7.16 9.35 7.94
CA LEU A 116 5.92 9.51 8.68
C LEU A 116 6.27 9.70 10.16
N PRO A 117 5.70 10.71 10.85
CA PRO A 117 5.86 10.79 12.29
C PRO A 117 5.39 9.46 12.88
N LEU A 118 6.19 8.89 13.77
CA LEU A 118 5.85 7.63 14.44
C LEU A 118 4.44 7.76 14.99
N PRO A 119 3.57 6.74 14.84
CA PRO A 119 2.25 6.79 15.44
C PRO A 119 2.44 7.10 16.92
N SER A 120 1.86 8.22 17.36
CA SER A 120 1.91 8.65 18.76
C SER A 120 1.42 7.47 19.60
N ALA A 121 2.33 6.84 20.33
CA ALA A 121 1.98 5.78 21.27
C ALA A 121 0.97 6.40 22.24
N SER A 122 -0.30 6.02 22.08
CA SER A 122 -1.40 6.40 22.96
C SER A 122 -1.62 5.26 23.94
#